data_AF-G3ND09-F1
#
_entry.id   AF-G3ND09-F1
#
_cell.length_a   1.000
_cell.length_b   1.000
_cell.length_c   1.000
_cell.angle_alpha   90.00
_cell.angle_beta   90.00
_cell.angle_gamma   90.00
#
_symmetry.space_group_name_H-M   'P 1'
#
loop_
_entity.id
_entity.type
_entity.pdbx_description
1 polymer ?
#
loop_
_entity_poly.entity_id
_entity_poly.type
_entity_poly.pdbx_seq_one_letter_code
_entity_poly.pdbx_strand_id
1 'polypeptide(L)'
;MEEELTPLDCLLPSGTQRICLIILNQPLNKDYLHILWRKALLRACADGAANHLYSSTAGDRDSFLPDYISGDFDSITAEVKAFYGDKGCKLIETADQDLTDFTKCLVIMVGEIQRRQLQVDAIVTLGGLAGRFDQTMASVETLHHALSMTPLPLLILQGSSLVHLLRPVCSF
;
A
#
# COMPACT_ATOMS: atom_id res chain seq x y z
N MET A 1 -3.74 14.02 -24.86
CA MET A 1 -4.60 12.85 -24.66
C MET A 1 -4.80 12.75 -23.17
N GLU A 2 -6.04 12.76 -22.70
CA GLU A 2 -6.32 12.35 -21.32
C GLU A 2 -5.80 10.92 -21.17
N GLU A 3 -4.93 10.67 -20.19
CA GLU A 3 -4.51 9.30 -19.89
C GLU A 3 -5.71 8.53 -19.37
N GLU A 4 -6.18 7.57 -20.16
CA GLU A 4 -7.30 6.70 -19.78
C GLU A 4 -6.85 5.79 -18.64
N LEU A 5 -7.38 6.02 -17.44
CA LEU A 5 -7.12 5.16 -16.29
C LEU A 5 -7.74 3.78 -16.52
N THR A 6 -6.93 2.73 -16.41
CA THR A 6 -7.37 1.32 -16.41
C THR A 6 -7.15 0.71 -15.01
N PRO A 7 -8.12 0.84 -14.07
CA PRO A 7 -7.88 0.56 -12.65
C PRO A 7 -7.46 -0.89 -12.34
N LEU A 8 -7.94 -1.85 -13.12
CA LEU A 8 -7.72 -3.28 -12.88
C LEU A 8 -6.53 -3.88 -13.66
N ASP A 9 -5.88 -3.11 -14.54
CA ASP A 9 -4.74 -3.59 -15.32
C ASP A 9 -3.55 -4.00 -14.42
N CYS A 10 -3.45 -3.39 -13.23
CA CYS A 10 -2.48 -3.81 -12.21
C CYS A 10 -2.65 -5.28 -11.79
N LEU A 11 -3.87 -5.84 -11.87
CA LEU A 11 -4.18 -7.23 -11.54
C LEU A 11 -3.99 -8.21 -12.72
N LEU A 12 -3.79 -7.73 -13.95
CA LEU A 12 -3.55 -8.60 -15.10
C LEU A 12 -2.10 -9.09 -15.12
N PRO A 13 -1.80 -10.41 -15.10
CA PRO A 13 -0.41 -10.89 -15.12
C PRO A 13 0.42 -10.39 -16.31
N SER A 14 -0.22 -10.14 -17.46
CA SER A 14 0.37 -9.59 -18.68
C SER A 14 0.47 -8.06 -18.69
N GLY A 15 -0.18 -7.36 -17.75
CA GLY A 15 -0.19 -5.90 -17.71
C GLY A 15 1.18 -5.32 -17.38
N THR A 16 1.52 -4.20 -18.03
CA THR A 16 2.84 -3.55 -17.93
C THR A 16 2.90 -2.43 -16.89
N GLN A 17 1.81 -2.16 -16.18
CA GLN A 17 1.77 -1.12 -15.15
C GLN A 17 2.84 -1.37 -14.07
N ARG A 18 3.64 -0.34 -13.82
CA ARG A 18 4.62 -0.26 -12.75
C ARG A 18 3.97 0.45 -11.58
N ILE A 19 3.78 -0.27 -10.49
CA ILE A 19 3.04 0.24 -9.33
C ILE A 19 3.95 0.44 -8.14
N CYS A 20 3.47 1.16 -7.13
CA CYS A 20 3.92 0.99 -5.76
C CYS A 20 2.83 0.29 -4.95
N LEU A 21 3.22 -0.55 -3.99
CA LEU A 21 2.29 -1.38 -3.22
C LEU A 21 2.31 -1.01 -1.74
N ILE A 22 1.14 -0.71 -1.18
CA ILE A 22 0.92 -0.57 0.26
C ILE A 22 0.04 -1.74 0.73
N ILE A 23 0.40 -2.36 1.84
CA ILE A 23 -0.38 -3.42 2.47
C ILE A 23 -0.88 -2.90 3.82
N LEU A 24 -2.18 -3.02 4.06
CA LEU A 24 -2.83 -2.62 5.32
C LEU A 24 -3.16 -3.83 6.21
N ASN A 25 -3.52 -3.57 7.45
CA ASN A 25 -3.78 -4.57 8.49
C ASN A 25 -5.13 -5.30 8.27
N GLN A 26 -5.22 -6.08 7.19
CA GLN A 26 -6.38 -6.88 6.79
C GLN A 26 -5.94 -8.21 6.14
N PRO A 27 -6.80 -9.25 6.13
CA PRO A 27 -6.51 -10.50 5.42
C PRO A 27 -6.19 -10.27 3.93
N LEU A 28 -5.13 -10.95 3.45
CA LEU A 28 -4.64 -10.80 2.08
C LEU A 28 -5.18 -11.91 1.17
N ASN A 29 -5.62 -11.53 -0.04
CA ASN A 29 -5.82 -12.48 -1.12
C ASN A 29 -4.46 -12.80 -1.75
N LYS A 30 -4.04 -14.07 -1.69
CA LYS A 30 -2.74 -14.52 -2.21
C LYS A 30 -2.61 -14.30 -3.72
N ASP A 31 -3.68 -14.52 -4.48
CA ASP A 31 -3.64 -14.38 -5.94
C ASP A 31 -3.31 -12.94 -6.34
N TYR A 32 -3.92 -11.96 -5.66
CA TYR A 32 -3.61 -10.55 -5.89
C TYR A 32 -2.23 -10.17 -5.38
N LEU A 33 -1.83 -10.70 -4.21
CA LEU A 33 -0.53 -10.41 -3.62
C LEU A 33 0.60 -10.77 -4.59
N HIS A 34 0.64 -11.99 -5.14
CA HIS A 34 1.72 -12.43 -6.03
C HIS A 34 1.84 -11.56 -7.29
N ILE A 35 0.71 -11.21 -7.90
CA ILE A 35 0.69 -10.41 -9.14
C ILE A 35 1.18 -8.99 -8.85
N LEU A 36 0.62 -8.34 -7.82
CA LEU A 36 0.95 -6.96 -7.47
C LEU A 36 2.38 -6.85 -6.94
N TRP A 37 2.83 -7.80 -6.13
CA TRP A 37 4.19 -7.83 -5.58
C TRP A 37 5.26 -7.82 -6.66
N ARG A 38 5.08 -8.65 -7.70
CA ARG A 38 5.99 -8.75 -8.84
C ARG A 38 6.06 -7.46 -9.66
N LYS A 39 4.95 -6.72 -9.75
CA LYS A 39 4.87 -5.44 -10.49
C LYS A 39 5.32 -4.24 -9.68
N ALA A 40 5.32 -4.36 -8.36
CA ALA A 40 5.62 -3.25 -7.47
C ALA A 40 7.11 -2.87 -7.54
N LEU A 41 7.38 -1.60 -7.79
CA LEU A 41 8.72 -0.98 -7.72
C LEU A 41 9.13 -0.68 -6.27
N LEU A 42 8.14 -0.46 -5.40
CA LEU A 42 8.31 -0.25 -3.97
C LEU A 42 7.16 -0.93 -3.21
N ARG A 43 7.47 -1.60 -2.09
CA ARG A 43 6.49 -2.33 -1.27
C ARG A 43 6.56 -1.87 0.17
N ALA A 44 5.41 -1.62 0.78
CA ALA A 44 5.29 -1.17 2.15
C ALA A 44 4.22 -1.94 2.92
N CYS A 45 4.46 -2.17 4.21
CA CYS A 45 3.44 -2.63 5.15
C CYS A 45 3.14 -1.52 6.16
N ALA A 46 1.86 -1.24 6.39
CA ALA A 46 1.40 -0.39 7.49
C ALA A 46 1.21 -1.25 8.75
N ASP A 47 2.13 -1.09 9.70
CA ASP A 47 2.16 -1.76 10.99
C ASP A 47 1.76 -3.25 10.96
N GLY A 48 0.61 -3.60 11.54
CA GLY A 48 0.09 -4.97 11.65
C GLY A 48 -0.12 -5.68 10.31
N ALA A 49 -0.14 -4.96 9.19
CA ALA A 49 -0.09 -5.54 7.85
C ALA A 49 1.08 -6.51 7.66
N ALA A 50 2.21 -6.27 8.32
CA ALA A 50 3.38 -7.14 8.28
C ALA A 50 3.07 -8.55 8.81
N ASN A 51 2.20 -8.66 9.83
CA ASN A 51 1.76 -9.96 10.35
C ASN A 51 1.00 -10.76 9.29
N HIS A 52 0.11 -10.09 8.55
CA HIS A 52 -0.64 -10.71 7.46
C HIS A 52 0.27 -11.14 6.31
N LEU A 53 1.25 -10.31 5.93
CA LEU A 53 2.23 -10.67 4.91
C LEU A 53 3.05 -11.89 5.35
N TYR A 54 3.53 -11.90 6.60
CA TYR A 54 4.33 -13.00 7.16
C TYR A 54 3.59 -14.33 7.23
N SER A 55 2.29 -14.28 7.57
CA SER A 55 1.43 -15.46 7.64
C SER A 55 1.06 -15.98 6.24
N SER A 56 0.64 -15.09 5.34
CA SER A 56 0.21 -15.45 3.99
C SER A 56 1.33 -16.05 3.13
N THR A 57 2.58 -15.71 3.43
CA THR A 57 3.77 -16.14 2.68
C THR A 57 4.56 -17.24 3.40
N ALA A 58 3.94 -17.93 4.38
CA ALA A 58 4.56 -19.07 5.05
C ALA A 58 5.06 -20.11 4.03
N GLY A 59 6.35 -20.47 4.16
CA GLY A 59 7.06 -21.35 3.22
C GLY A 59 7.90 -20.60 2.15
N ASP A 60 7.67 -19.31 1.94
CA ASP A 60 8.39 -18.50 0.93
C ASP A 60 8.62 -17.04 1.38
N ARG A 61 8.70 -16.80 2.69
CA ARG A 61 8.77 -15.44 3.28
C ARG A 61 9.94 -14.60 2.76
N ASP A 62 11.06 -15.25 2.43
CA ASP A 62 12.26 -14.59 1.91
C ASP A 62 12.06 -13.96 0.53
N SER A 63 11.02 -14.39 -0.21
CA SER A 63 10.61 -13.78 -1.48
C SER A 63 9.68 -12.57 -1.29
N PHE A 64 9.19 -12.34 -0.07
CA PHE A 64 8.21 -11.31 0.28
C PHE A 64 8.71 -10.35 1.36
N LEU A 65 9.85 -9.73 1.09
CA LEU A 65 10.44 -8.70 1.94
C LEU A 65 9.99 -7.30 1.50
N PRO A 66 9.19 -6.56 2.30
CA PRO A 66 8.83 -5.18 1.96
C PRO A 66 10.06 -4.27 2.04
N ASP A 67 10.07 -3.19 1.26
CA ASP A 67 11.14 -2.18 1.34
C ASP A 67 11.15 -1.49 2.71
N TYR A 68 9.96 -1.28 3.26
CA TYR A 68 9.80 -0.76 4.61
C TYR A 68 8.49 -1.20 5.28
N ILE A 69 8.49 -1.14 6.61
CA ILE A 69 7.32 -1.28 7.46
C ILE A 69 7.22 -0.01 8.28
N SER A 70 6.07 0.66 8.25
CA SER A 70 5.85 1.90 8.99
C SER A 70 4.61 1.86 9.86
N GLY A 71 4.66 2.51 11.02
CA GLY A 71 3.56 2.60 11.97
C GLY A 71 4.06 2.98 13.36
N ASP A 72 3.16 3.07 14.33
CA ASP A 72 3.54 3.18 15.74
C ASP A 72 3.98 1.83 16.35
N PHE A 73 3.79 0.74 15.60
CA PHE A 73 4.17 -0.62 15.97
C PHE A 73 3.40 -1.20 17.15
N ASP A 74 2.15 -0.79 17.34
CA ASP A 74 1.24 -1.34 18.35
C ASP A 74 0.59 -2.67 17.92
N SER A 75 0.53 -2.92 16.61
CA SER A 75 -0.17 -4.07 16.02
C SER A 75 0.79 -5.13 15.48
N ILE A 76 1.97 -4.77 14.99
CA ILE A 76 2.99 -5.75 14.57
C ILE A 76 3.51 -6.56 15.77
N THR A 77 3.59 -7.89 15.61
CA THR A 77 4.15 -8.74 16.67
C THR A 77 5.67 -8.63 16.75
N ALA A 78 6.25 -8.84 17.93
CA ALA A 78 7.70 -8.77 18.12
C ALA A 78 8.47 -9.77 17.24
N GLU A 79 7.94 -10.99 17.05
CA GLU A 79 8.53 -12.01 16.16
C GLU A 79 8.59 -11.50 14.71
N VAL A 80 7.48 -10.98 14.19
CA VAL A 80 7.38 -10.51 12.80
C VAL A 80 8.24 -9.27 12.58
N LYS A 81 8.24 -8.34 13.54
CA LYS A 81 9.09 -7.15 13.50
C LYS A 81 10.57 -7.53 13.48
N ALA A 82 10.99 -8.47 14.32
CA ALA A 82 12.36 -8.98 14.34
C ALA A 82 12.73 -9.67 13.02
N PHE A 83 11.86 -10.55 12.51
CA PHE A 83 12.09 -11.25 11.24
C PHE A 83 12.39 -10.28 10.08
N TYR A 84 11.54 -9.28 9.86
CA TYR A 84 11.76 -8.33 8.77
C TYR A 84 12.94 -7.40 9.04
N GLY A 85 13.17 -7.01 10.30
CA GLY A 85 14.35 -6.23 10.69
C GLY A 85 15.67 -6.97 10.38
N ASP A 86 15.75 -8.25 10.74
CA ASP A 86 16.93 -9.10 10.49
C ASP A 86 17.17 -9.34 8.99
N LYS A 87 16.10 -9.30 8.18
CA LYS A 87 16.16 -9.41 6.72
C LYS A 87 16.47 -8.07 6.03
N GLY A 88 16.67 -6.99 6.77
CA GLY A 88 17.06 -5.67 6.27
C GLY A 88 15.91 -4.79 5.79
N CYS A 89 14.66 -5.15 6.08
CA CYS A 89 13.51 -4.27 5.83
C CYS A 89 13.62 -3.04 6.74
N LYS A 90 13.39 -1.84 6.20
CA LYS A 90 13.43 -0.61 7.00
C LYS A 90 12.23 -0.55 7.94
N LEU A 91 12.46 -0.39 9.24
CA LEU A 91 11.40 -0.15 10.23
C LEU A 91 11.34 1.35 10.50
N ILE A 92 10.23 2.00 10.14
CA ILE A 92 10.04 3.46 10.26
C ILE A 92 8.91 3.74 11.27
N GLU A 93 9.28 4.19 12.45
CA GLU A 93 8.31 4.55 13.49
C GLU A 93 7.60 5.85 13.15
N THR A 94 6.27 5.89 13.30
CA THR A 94 5.44 7.06 13.00
C THR A 94 4.55 7.41 14.19
N ALA A 95 5.08 8.20 15.12
CA ALA A 95 4.42 8.52 16.39
C ALA A 95 3.23 9.50 16.29
N ASP A 96 2.99 10.10 15.11
CA ASP A 96 1.86 11.00 14.89
C ASP A 96 0.52 10.27 15.11
N GLN A 97 -0.31 10.85 15.98
CA GLN A 97 -1.61 10.33 16.40
C GLN A 97 -2.79 11.02 15.69
N ASP A 98 -2.53 12.10 14.95
CA ASP A 98 -3.57 12.83 14.21
C ASP A 98 -3.88 12.16 12.86
N LEU A 99 -3.01 11.28 12.37
CA LEU A 99 -3.13 10.57 11.10
C LEU A 99 -3.03 9.05 11.29
N THR A 100 -3.82 8.31 10.50
CA THR A 100 -3.74 6.85 10.49
C THR A 100 -2.42 6.34 9.91
N ASP A 101 -2.05 5.10 10.24
CA ASP A 101 -0.87 4.47 9.66
C ASP A 101 -0.94 4.35 8.14
N PHE A 102 -2.14 4.27 7.56
CA PHE A 102 -2.29 4.32 6.11
C PHE A 102 -1.83 5.67 5.55
N THR A 103 -2.34 6.79 6.08
CA THR A 103 -1.94 8.12 5.63
C THR A 103 -0.44 8.36 5.83
N LYS A 104 0.10 7.99 7.00
CA LYS A 104 1.53 8.13 7.31
C LYS A 104 2.40 7.28 6.37
N CYS A 105 1.99 6.04 6.09
CA CYS A 105 2.66 5.15 5.14
C CYS A 105 2.64 5.71 3.71
N LEU A 106 1.52 6.31 3.29
CA LEU A 106 1.38 6.96 1.98
C LEU A 106 2.31 8.17 1.85
N VAL A 107 2.45 9.00 2.89
CA VAL A 107 3.40 10.13 2.88
C VAL A 107 4.83 9.65 2.64
N ILE A 108 5.25 8.58 3.33
CA ILE A 108 6.57 7.96 3.13
C ILE A 108 6.71 7.42 1.70
N MET A 109 5.67 6.73 1.20
CA MET A 109 5.63 6.17 -0.15
C MET A 109 5.87 7.25 -1.20
N VAL A 110 5.13 8.36 -1.13
CA VAL A 110 5.25 9.49 -2.05
C VAL A 110 6.63 10.12 -1.98
N GLY A 111 7.16 10.33 -0.77
CA GLY A 111 8.51 10.85 -0.58
C GLY A 111 9.60 9.95 -1.19
N GLU A 112 9.48 8.64 -1.02
CA GLU A 112 10.42 7.67 -1.61
C GLU A 112 10.32 7.60 -3.14
N ILE A 113 9.12 7.70 -3.71
CA ILE A 113 8.91 7.78 -5.16
C ILE A 113 9.65 8.99 -5.74
N GLN A 114 9.49 10.16 -5.11
CA GLN A 114 10.14 11.40 -5.54
C GLN A 114 11.67 11.32 -5.37
N ARG A 115 12.14 10.89 -4.20
CA ARG A 115 13.57 10.79 -3.87
C ARG A 115 14.32 9.84 -4.80
N ARG A 116 13.69 8.71 -5.18
CA ARG A 116 14.27 7.71 -6.08
C ARG A 116 13.97 8.00 -7.56
N GLN A 117 13.20 9.04 -7.86
CA GLN A 117 12.75 9.39 -9.22
C GLN A 117 12.08 8.22 -9.95
N LEU A 118 11.26 7.44 -9.22
CA LEU A 118 10.59 6.27 -9.78
C LEU A 118 9.51 6.71 -10.77
N GLN A 119 9.48 6.02 -11.91
CA GLN A 119 8.43 6.18 -12.90
C GLN A 119 7.31 5.19 -12.55
N VAL A 120 6.31 5.69 -11.82
CA VAL A 120 5.20 4.91 -11.25
C VAL A 120 3.91 5.31 -11.95
N ASP A 121 3.12 4.33 -12.35
CA ASP A 121 1.85 4.55 -13.04
C ASP A 121 0.69 4.67 -12.03
N ALA A 122 0.75 3.96 -10.90
CA ALA A 122 -0.23 4.04 -9.81
C ALA A 122 0.34 3.56 -8.46
N ILE A 123 -0.29 4.02 -7.36
CA ILE A 123 -0.12 3.44 -6.03
C ILE A 123 -1.31 2.52 -5.77
N VAL A 124 -1.04 1.26 -5.42
CA VAL A 124 -2.06 0.25 -5.15
C VAL A 124 -1.97 -0.15 -3.67
N THR A 125 -3.10 -0.13 -3.00
CA THR A 125 -3.25 -0.52 -1.60
C THR A 125 -4.06 -1.80 -1.50
N LEU A 126 -3.56 -2.78 -0.73
CA LEU A 126 -4.30 -3.98 -0.35
C LEU A 126 -4.87 -3.84 1.06
N GLY A 127 -6.20 -3.97 1.21
CA GLY A 127 -6.91 -3.84 2.47
C GLY A 127 -7.50 -2.43 2.70
N GLY A 128 -8.08 -2.19 3.87
CA GLY A 128 -8.65 -0.88 4.27
C GLY A 128 -10.13 -0.65 3.92
N LEU A 129 -10.83 -1.63 3.36
CA LEU A 129 -12.26 -1.55 3.01
C LEU A 129 -13.17 -2.49 3.83
N ALA A 130 -12.61 -3.28 4.75
CA ALA A 130 -13.41 -4.12 5.66
C ALA A 130 -12.84 -4.15 7.08
N GLY A 131 -13.53 -4.87 7.97
CA GLY A 131 -13.24 -4.90 9.39
C GLY A 131 -13.90 -3.73 10.10
N ARG A 132 -13.10 -2.93 10.81
CA ARG A 132 -13.57 -1.76 11.56
C ARG A 132 -14.09 -0.68 10.62
N PHE A 133 -15.36 -0.29 10.80
CA PHE A 133 -16.00 0.70 9.94
C PHE A 133 -15.31 2.07 9.95
N ASP A 134 -14.86 2.51 11.12
CA ASP A 134 -14.09 3.75 11.29
C ASP A 134 -12.78 3.73 10.48
N GLN A 135 -12.08 2.58 10.43
CA GLN A 135 -10.87 2.42 9.61
C GLN A 135 -11.18 2.40 8.11
N THR A 136 -12.33 1.86 7.70
CA THR A 136 -12.82 1.97 6.31
C THR A 136 -13.02 3.43 5.92
N MET A 137 -13.69 4.22 6.77
CA MET A 137 -13.89 5.65 6.51
C MET A 137 -12.57 6.43 6.50
N ALA A 138 -11.64 6.11 7.40
CA ALA A 138 -10.31 6.72 7.41
C ALA A 138 -9.50 6.37 6.15
N SER A 139 -9.71 5.19 5.57
CA SER A 139 -9.12 4.83 4.27
C SER A 139 -9.69 5.67 3.12
N VAL A 140 -10.99 5.99 3.17
CA VAL A 140 -11.62 6.93 2.22
C VAL A 140 -11.10 8.36 2.43
N GLU A 141 -10.93 8.80 3.67
CA GLU A 141 -10.31 10.10 4.00
C GLU A 141 -8.87 10.18 3.48
N THR A 142 -8.10 9.09 3.57
CA THR A 142 -6.75 9.00 3.01
C THR A 142 -6.73 9.25 1.50
N LEU A 143 -7.74 8.77 0.75
CA LEU A 143 -7.87 9.08 -0.69
C LEU A 143 -8.07 10.58 -0.93
N HIS A 144 -8.79 11.26 -0.05
CA HIS A 144 -8.98 12.71 -0.13
C HIS A 144 -7.68 13.47 0.16
N HIS A 145 -6.93 13.07 1.18
CA HIS A 145 -5.58 13.61 1.44
C HIS A 145 -4.62 13.35 0.29
N ALA A 146 -4.69 12.19 -0.37
CA ALA A 146 -3.82 11.85 -1.48
C ALA A 146 -3.91 12.84 -2.65
N LEU A 147 -5.06 13.52 -2.82
CA LEU A 147 -5.27 14.52 -3.87
C LEU A 147 -4.24 15.66 -3.83
N SER A 148 -3.82 16.09 -2.63
CA SER A 148 -2.81 17.14 -2.43
C SER A 148 -1.38 16.60 -2.31
N MET A 149 -1.21 15.30 -2.03
CA MET A 149 0.10 14.69 -1.80
C MET A 149 0.79 14.27 -3.11
N THR A 150 0.04 13.73 -4.07
CA THR A 150 0.60 13.15 -5.29
C THR A 150 -0.39 13.29 -6.44
N PRO A 151 0.05 13.47 -7.70
CA PRO A 151 -0.84 13.39 -8.86
C PRO A 151 -1.22 11.94 -9.22
N LEU A 152 -0.46 10.95 -8.73
CA LEU A 152 -0.64 9.53 -9.08
C LEU A 152 -2.03 9.01 -8.67
N PRO A 153 -2.63 8.12 -9.46
CA PRO A 153 -3.80 7.36 -9.04
C PRO A 153 -3.48 6.53 -7.79
N LEU A 154 -4.33 6.65 -6.76
CA LEU A 154 -4.33 5.77 -5.59
C LEU A 154 -5.55 4.86 -5.67
N LEU A 155 -5.30 3.54 -5.65
CA LEU A 155 -6.32 2.49 -5.76
C LEU A 155 -6.33 1.67 -4.47
N ILE A 156 -7.49 1.42 -3.90
CA ILE A 156 -7.66 0.52 -2.75
C ILE A 156 -8.40 -0.72 -3.21
N LEU A 157 -7.81 -1.90 -2.99
CA LEU A 157 -8.36 -3.20 -3.37
C LEU A 157 -8.60 -4.05 -2.14
N GLN A 158 -9.81 -4.60 -2.02
CA GLN A 158 -10.12 -5.61 -1.00
C GLN A 158 -11.29 -6.49 -1.43
N GLY A 159 -11.11 -7.81 -1.35
CA GLY A 159 -12.13 -8.77 -1.79
C GLY A 159 -12.48 -8.54 -3.26
N SER A 160 -13.75 -8.25 -3.54
CA SER A 160 -14.26 -7.94 -4.88
C SER A 160 -14.45 -6.43 -5.13
N SER A 161 -13.91 -5.58 -4.26
CA SER A 161 -14.12 -4.13 -4.30
C SER A 161 -12.84 -3.38 -4.65
N LEU A 162 -12.98 -2.37 -5.52
CA LEU A 162 -11.96 -1.37 -5.83
C LEU A 162 -12.53 0.01 -5.51
N VAL A 163 -11.75 0.84 -4.82
CA VAL A 163 -12.08 2.24 -4.58
C VAL A 163 -10.98 3.14 -5.13
N HIS A 164 -11.38 4.18 -5.85
CA HIS A 164 -10.53 5.25 -6.36
C HIS A 164 -11.29 6.57 -6.29
N LEU A 165 -10.62 7.65 -5.88
CA LEU A 165 -11.22 8.97 -5.82
C LEU A 165 -10.92 9.73 -7.11
N LEU A 166 -11.97 10.06 -7.86
CA LEU A 166 -11.86 10.84 -9.10
C LEU A 166 -11.49 12.30 -8.80
N ARG A 167 -10.54 12.83 -9.56
CA ARG A 167 -10.18 14.24 -9.49
C ARG A 167 -11.24 15.09 -10.18
N PRO A 168 -11.49 16.33 -9.72
CA PRO A 168 -12.26 17.30 -10.49
C PRO A 168 -11.62 17.49 -11.87
N VAL A 169 -12.44 17.48 -12.92
CA VAL A 169 -11.98 17.86 -14.26
C VAL A 169 -11.73 19.36 -14.25
N CYS A 170 -10.50 19.80 -14.49
CA CYS A 170 -10.24 21.20 -14.78
C CYS A 170 -10.77 21.51 -16.18
N SER A 171 -12.03 21.92 -16.26
CA SER A 171 -12.57 22.56 -17.46
C SER A 171 -11.87 23.92 -17.62
N PHE A 172 -11.00 24.05 -18.62
CA PHE A 172 -10.49 25.35 -19.07
C PHE A 172 -11.44 25.96 -20.10
#